data_AF-A0A936PDZ9-F1
#
_entry.id   AF-A0A936PDZ9-F1
#
_cell.length_a   1.000
_cell.length_b   1.000
_cell.length_c   1.000
_cell.angle_alpha   90.00
_cell.angle_beta   90.00
_cell.angle_gamma   90.00
#
_symmetry.space_group_name_H-M   'P 1'
#
loop_
_entity.id
_entity.type
_entity.pdbx_description
1 polymer ?
#
loop_
_entity_poly.entity_id
_entity_poly.type
_entity_poly.pdbx_seq_one_letter_code
_entity_poly.pdbx_strand_id
1 'polypeptide(L)'
;MASSNIGFFTENSGFRPKNVKKIREWLLAVIHAEGKSVGEISFIFCDDNYLHEMNLKYLSHDTLTDVITFDYSEGSILSGDVFISIERVRENAVNFMKPLNDEIHRVMVHGVLHLCGYKDKTKKDSAIMRGKEETYLALFPHH
;
A
#
# COMPACT_ATOMS: atom_id res chain seq x y z
N MET A 1 -0.79 -9.52 -25.12
CA MET A 1 0.22 -8.99 -24.18
C MET A 1 -0.56 -8.51 -22.98
N ALA A 2 -0.46 -9.18 -21.83
CA ALA A 2 -1.22 -8.76 -20.65
C ALA A 2 -0.61 -7.45 -20.12
N SER A 3 -1.34 -6.36 -20.26
CA SER A 3 -1.07 -5.11 -19.56
C SER A 3 -0.84 -5.45 -18.08
N SER A 4 0.27 -4.99 -17.52
CA SER A 4 0.55 -5.24 -16.11
C SER A 4 -0.40 -4.38 -15.28
N ASN A 5 -1.42 -4.99 -14.69
CA ASN A 5 -2.49 -4.32 -13.96
C ASN A 5 -2.05 -3.60 -12.66
N ILE A 6 -0.80 -3.78 -12.22
CA ILE A 6 -0.21 -3.06 -11.09
C ILE A 6 1.00 -2.24 -11.54
N GLY A 7 0.89 -0.92 -11.41
CA GLY A 7 1.92 0.09 -11.71
C GLY A 7 2.66 0.59 -10.48
N PHE A 8 3.92 1.02 -10.67
CA PHE A 8 4.75 1.65 -9.64
C PHE A 8 5.30 2.96 -10.17
N PHE A 9 5.03 4.06 -9.49
CA PHE A 9 5.36 5.43 -9.87
C PHE A 9 6.02 6.16 -8.71
N THR A 10 6.74 7.24 -9.00
CA THR A 10 7.50 8.00 -8.01
C THR A 10 7.27 9.49 -8.24
N GLU A 11 6.86 10.21 -7.21
CA GLU A 11 6.65 11.66 -7.25
C GLU A 11 7.44 12.31 -6.12
N ASN A 12 8.40 13.19 -6.42
CA ASN A 12 9.19 13.97 -5.45
C ASN A 12 9.99 13.21 -4.37
N SER A 13 9.91 11.88 -4.26
CA SER A 13 10.65 11.11 -3.24
C SER A 13 12.01 10.57 -3.70
N GLY A 14 12.24 10.48 -5.02
CA GLY A 14 13.40 9.81 -5.61
C GLY A 14 13.49 8.31 -5.32
N PHE A 15 12.52 7.72 -4.61
CA PHE A 15 12.50 6.32 -4.23
C PHE A 15 12.05 5.44 -5.39
N ARG A 16 12.71 4.29 -5.57
CA ARG A 16 12.28 3.27 -6.53
C ARG A 16 12.30 1.89 -5.87
N PRO A 17 11.17 1.16 -5.87
CA PRO A 17 11.14 -0.18 -5.32
C PRO A 17 12.07 -1.12 -6.12
N LYS A 18 12.82 -1.95 -5.42
CA LYS A 18 13.62 -3.02 -6.03
C LYS A 18 12.73 -4.24 -6.29
N ASN A 19 13.09 -5.07 -7.27
CA ASN A 19 12.38 -6.32 -7.55
C ASN A 19 10.88 -6.15 -7.84
N VAL A 20 10.49 -5.10 -8.57
CA VAL A 20 9.08 -4.79 -8.92
C VAL A 20 8.29 -5.97 -9.49
N LYS A 21 8.96 -6.91 -10.18
CA LYS A 21 8.34 -8.14 -10.66
C LYS A 21 7.87 -9.03 -9.50
N LYS A 22 8.73 -9.30 -8.51
CA LYS A 22 8.40 -10.10 -7.32
C LYS A 22 7.31 -9.42 -6.49
N ILE A 23 7.43 -8.10 -6.30
CA ILE A 23 6.42 -7.31 -5.58
C ILE A 23 5.06 -7.44 -6.27
N ARG A 24 5.01 -7.30 -7.59
CA ARG A 24 3.78 -7.45 -8.37
C ARG A 24 3.17 -8.84 -8.21
N GLU A 25 3.96 -9.89 -8.41
CA GLU A 25 3.51 -11.28 -8.26
C GLU A 25 2.95 -11.56 -6.85
N TRP A 26 3.63 -11.03 -5.83
CA TRP A 26 3.18 -11.14 -4.45
C TRP A 26 1.87 -10.38 -4.20
N LEU A 27 1.74 -9.12 -4.62
CA LEU A 27 0.50 -8.36 -4.45
C LEU A 27 -0.68 -9.00 -5.18
N LEU A 28 -0.45 -9.56 -6.38
CA LEU A 28 -1.46 -10.35 -7.08
C LEU A 28 -1.92 -11.55 -6.25
N ALA A 29 -0.98 -12.27 -5.63
CA ALA A 29 -1.32 -13.38 -4.74
C ALA A 29 -2.12 -12.93 -3.51
N VAL A 30 -1.83 -11.76 -2.94
CA VAL A 30 -2.61 -11.16 -1.84
C VAL A 30 -4.05 -10.88 -2.29
N ILE A 31 -4.21 -10.20 -3.43
CA ILE A 31 -5.54 -9.87 -4.01
C ILE A 31 -6.36 -11.15 -4.25
N HIS A 32 -5.74 -12.17 -4.83
CA HIS A 32 -6.40 -13.46 -5.08
C HIS A 32 -6.74 -14.22 -3.80
N ALA A 33 -5.86 -14.17 -2.77
CA ALA A 33 -6.12 -14.79 -1.48
C ALA A 33 -7.30 -14.15 -0.74
N GLU A 34 -7.59 -12.87 -1.00
CA GLU A 34 -8.78 -12.16 -0.52
C GLU A 34 -10.03 -12.40 -1.39
N GLY A 35 -9.94 -13.28 -2.39
CA GLY A 35 -11.06 -13.62 -3.28
C GLY A 35 -11.42 -12.51 -4.26
N LYS A 36 -10.47 -11.62 -4.57
CA LYS A 36 -10.64 -10.48 -5.48
C LYS A 36 -9.87 -10.71 -6.79
N SER A 37 -10.20 -9.89 -7.79
CA SER A 37 -9.49 -9.82 -9.08
C SER A 37 -8.77 -8.47 -9.20
N VAL A 38 -7.70 -8.44 -9.97
CA VAL A 38 -6.91 -7.21 -10.16
C VAL A 38 -7.43 -6.40 -11.35
N GLY A 39 -7.88 -5.18 -11.09
CA GLY A 39 -8.08 -4.10 -12.07
C GLY A 39 -6.85 -3.19 -12.12
N GLU A 40 -7.01 -1.90 -12.37
CA GLU A 40 -5.86 -0.98 -12.44
C GLU A 40 -5.48 -0.47 -11.04
N ILE A 41 -4.32 -0.89 -10.54
CA ILE A 41 -3.79 -0.42 -9.25
C ILE A 41 -2.47 0.29 -9.47
N SER A 42 -2.35 1.52 -8.99
CA SER A 42 -1.12 2.30 -9.03
C SER A 42 -0.56 2.50 -7.63
N PHE A 43 0.73 2.23 -7.43
CA PHE A 43 1.45 2.63 -6.23
C PHE A 43 2.30 3.86 -6.53
N ILE A 44 2.08 4.95 -5.82
CA ILE A 44 2.77 6.23 -6.00
C ILE A 44 3.61 6.52 -4.77
N PHE A 45 4.93 6.39 -4.90
CA PHE A 45 5.87 6.69 -3.81
C PHE A 45 6.21 8.18 -3.79
N CYS A 46 5.81 8.87 -2.72
CA CYS A 46 5.93 10.31 -2.58
C CYS A 46 6.61 10.76 -1.28
N ASP A 47 6.85 12.06 -1.16
CA ASP A 47 7.32 12.69 0.08
C ASP A 47 6.14 13.09 0.99
N ASP A 48 6.41 13.50 2.23
CA ASP A 48 5.37 13.90 3.18
C ASP A 48 4.56 15.10 2.68
N ASN A 49 5.22 16.07 2.03
CA ASN A 49 4.58 17.29 1.55
C ASN A 49 3.52 16.97 0.49
N TYR A 50 3.87 16.18 -0.53
CA TYR A 50 2.95 15.79 -1.58
C TYR A 50 1.79 14.96 -1.02
N LEU A 51 2.07 14.01 -0.13
CA LEU A 51 1.00 13.20 0.48
C LEU A 51 0.07 14.04 1.35
N HIS A 52 0.60 15.00 2.11
CA HIS A 52 -0.18 15.95 2.91
C HIS A 52 -1.08 16.82 2.05
N GLU A 53 -0.56 17.38 0.95
CA GLU A 53 -1.35 18.14 -0.02
C GLU A 53 -2.51 17.30 -0.57
N MET A 54 -2.27 16.03 -0.88
CA MET A 54 -3.31 15.10 -1.32
C MET A 54 -4.35 14.81 -0.23
N ASN A 55 -3.90 14.61 1.02
CA ASN A 55 -4.78 14.37 2.17
C ASN A 55 -5.71 15.55 2.43
N LEU A 56 -5.17 16.77 2.35
CA LEU A 56 -5.93 17.99 2.55
C LEU A 56 -6.89 18.24 1.39
N LYS A 57 -6.40 18.14 0.14
CA LYS A 57 -7.16 18.50 -1.06
C LYS A 57 -8.32 17.55 -1.34
N TYR A 58 -8.15 16.25 -1.12
CA TYR A 58 -9.14 15.24 -1.52
C TYR A 58 -9.88 14.60 -0.35
N LEU A 59 -9.32 14.60 0.87
CA LEU A 59 -9.95 14.01 2.06
C LEU A 59 -10.28 15.04 3.15
N SER A 60 -9.90 16.31 2.96
CA SER A 60 -10.07 17.38 3.96
C SER A 60 -9.45 17.03 5.32
N HIS A 61 -8.37 16.24 5.33
CA HIS A 61 -7.63 15.86 6.53
C HIS A 61 -6.28 16.59 6.56
N ASP A 62 -6.07 17.38 7.61
CA ASP A 62 -4.83 18.10 7.86
C ASP A 62 -3.92 17.29 8.81
N THR A 63 -3.50 16.11 8.35
CA THR A 63 -2.62 15.22 9.10
C THR A 63 -1.59 14.55 8.19
N LEU A 64 -0.42 14.26 8.75
CA LEU A 64 0.58 13.41 8.09
C LEU A 64 0.20 11.94 8.30
N THR A 65 0.28 11.16 7.23
CA THR A 65 0.01 9.71 7.20
C THR A 65 1.07 9.04 6.33
N ASP A 66 1.27 7.74 6.47
CA ASP A 66 2.18 6.97 5.61
C ASP A 66 1.52 6.53 4.30
N VAL A 67 0.19 6.40 4.28
CA VAL A 67 -0.55 5.94 3.11
C VAL A 67 -1.89 6.64 2.95
N ILE A 68 -2.28 6.86 1.70
CA ILE A 68 -3.62 7.22 1.27
C ILE A 68 -4.01 6.31 0.12
N THR A 69 -5.23 5.76 0.17
CA THR A 69 -5.76 4.91 -0.88
C THR A 69 -7.02 5.55 -1.45
N PHE A 70 -7.03 5.79 -2.76
CA PHE A 70 -8.22 6.17 -3.50
C PHE A 70 -8.78 4.94 -4.18
N ASP A 71 -9.96 4.52 -3.74
CA ASP A 71 -10.64 3.32 -4.23
C ASP A 71 -11.64 3.70 -5.33
N TYR A 72 -11.48 3.10 -6.50
CA TYR A 72 -12.41 3.16 -7.63
C TYR A 72 -12.71 1.76 -8.18
N SER A 73 -12.68 0.75 -7.30
CA SER A 73 -12.95 -0.65 -7.60
C SER A 73 -14.40 -0.88 -8.05
N GLU A 74 -14.58 -1.83 -8.98
CA GLU A 74 -15.89 -2.24 -9.47
C GLU A 74 -16.20 -3.68 -9.05
N GLY A 75 -17.06 -3.81 -8.03
CA GLY A 75 -17.50 -5.09 -7.50
C GLY A 75 -16.37 -5.92 -6.88
N SER A 76 -15.85 -6.90 -7.62
CA SER A 76 -14.75 -7.78 -7.17
C SER A 76 -13.41 -7.46 -7.85
N ILE A 77 -13.39 -6.50 -8.77
CA ILE A 77 -12.20 -6.07 -9.50
C ILE A 77 -11.64 -4.85 -8.79
N LEU A 78 -10.46 -4.99 -8.19
CA LEU A 78 -9.82 -3.93 -7.41
C LEU A 78 -9.10 -2.95 -8.32
N SER A 79 -9.45 -1.67 -8.21
CA SER A 79 -8.81 -0.58 -8.93
C SER A 79 -8.61 0.60 -7.98
N GLY A 80 -7.44 1.22 -7.98
CA GLY A 80 -7.15 2.27 -7.02
C GLY A 80 -5.74 2.85 -7.11
N ASP A 81 -5.58 4.04 -6.53
CA ASP A 81 -4.29 4.69 -6.37
C ASP A 81 -3.87 4.64 -4.90
N VAL A 82 -2.70 4.06 -4.63
CA VAL A 82 -2.09 3.93 -3.31
C VAL A 82 -0.89 4.85 -3.24
N PHE A 83 -1.05 6.00 -2.59
CA PHE A 83 0.01 6.97 -2.35
C PHE A 83 0.73 6.62 -1.04
N ILE A 84 2.05 6.54 -1.08
CA ILE A 84 2.89 6.12 0.06
C ILE A 84 3.95 7.17 0.33
N SER A 85 3.98 7.73 1.54
CA SER A 85 5.08 8.62 1.96
C SER A 85 6.28 7.80 2.40
N ILE A 86 7.39 7.94 1.67
CA ILE A 86 8.65 7.26 2.00
C ILE A 86 9.29 7.83 3.27
N GLU A 87 9.06 9.10 3.57
CA GLU A 87 9.59 9.74 4.78
C GLU A 87 8.91 9.18 6.02
N ARG A 88 7.57 9.13 6.01
CA ARG A 88 6.79 8.54 7.11
C ARG A 88 7.08 7.05 7.29
N VAL A 89 7.15 6.30 6.20
CA VAL A 89 7.50 4.87 6.24
C VAL A 89 8.90 4.66 6.83
N ARG A 90 9.87 5.52 6.52
CA ARG A 90 11.22 5.45 7.11
C ARG A 90 11.21 5.75 8.60
N GLU A 91 10.45 6.76 9.03
CA GLU A 91 10.28 7.08 10.45
C GLU A 91 9.62 5.92 11.20
N ASN A 92 8.56 5.34 10.66
CA ASN A 92 7.87 4.18 11.22
C ASN A 92 8.80 2.97 11.33
N ALA A 93 9.59 2.67 10.30
CA ALA A 93 10.57 1.59 10.32
C ALA A 93 11.58 1.75 11.47
N VAL A 94 12.06 2.97 11.76
CA VAL A 94 12.94 3.25 12.90
C VAL A 94 12.19 3.06 14.22
N ASN A 95 11.00 3.65 14.36
CA ASN A 95 10.19 3.60 15.58
C ASN A 95 9.79 2.17 15.96
N PHE A 96 9.54 1.32 14.97
CA PHE A 96 9.17 -0.09 15.17
C PHE A 96 10.36 -1.06 15.12
N MET A 97 11.58 -0.55 14.93
CA MET A 97 12.81 -1.36 14.77
C MET A 97 12.65 -2.44 13.70
N LYS A 98 12.11 -2.06 12.54
CA LYS A 98 11.90 -2.93 11.38
C LYS A 98 12.78 -2.51 10.21
N PRO A 99 13.19 -3.45 9.33
CA PRO A 99 13.83 -3.09 8.08
C PRO A 99 12.93 -2.18 7.24
N LEU A 100 13.51 -1.15 6.62
CA LEU A 100 12.76 -0.21 5.77
C LEU A 100 11.96 -0.92 4.67
N ASN A 101 12.55 -1.94 4.02
CA ASN A 101 11.86 -2.69 2.97
C ASN A 101 10.63 -3.42 3.50
N ASP A 102 10.69 -3.97 4.72
CA ASP A 102 9.56 -4.68 5.32
C ASP A 102 8.41 -3.71 5.61
N GLU A 103 8.73 -2.50 6.07
CA GLU A 103 7.71 -1.48 6.32
C GLU A 103 7.09 -0.96 5.01
N ILE A 104 7.90 -0.77 3.96
CA ILE A 104 7.37 -0.44 2.64
C ILE A 104 6.42 -1.54 2.15
N HIS A 105 6.81 -2.81 2.24
CA HIS A 105 5.95 -3.92 1.85
C HIS A 105 4.68 -4.00 2.70
N ARG A 106 4.78 -3.79 4.01
CA ARG A 106 3.62 -3.71 4.91
C ARG A 106 2.64 -2.65 4.44
N VAL A 107 3.11 -1.42 4.19
CA VAL A 107 2.26 -0.31 3.76
C VAL A 107 1.66 -0.54 2.38
N MET A 108 2.37 -1.22 1.48
CA MET A 108 1.82 -1.64 0.18
C MET A 108 0.67 -2.64 0.33
N VAL A 109 0.83 -3.66 1.18
CA VAL A 109 -0.27 -4.60 1.49
C VAL A 109 -1.40 -3.91 2.22
N HIS A 110 -1.09 -2.99 3.12
CA HIS A 110 -2.09 -2.20 3.83
C HIS A 110 -2.99 -1.45 2.84
N GLY A 111 -2.42 -0.81 1.81
CA GLY A 111 -3.19 -0.19 0.73
C GLY A 111 -4.08 -1.18 -0.02
N VAL A 112 -3.56 -2.37 -0.38
CA VAL A 112 -4.37 -3.42 -1.01
C VAL A 112 -5.50 -3.91 -0.11
N LEU A 113 -5.25 -4.06 1.20
CA LEU A 113 -6.27 -4.47 2.16
C LEU A 113 -7.38 -3.43 2.27
N HIS A 114 -7.08 -2.13 2.22
CA HIS A 114 -8.11 -1.10 2.11
C HIS A 114 -8.96 -1.27 0.85
N LEU A 115 -8.35 -1.53 -0.31
CA LEU A 115 -9.08 -1.83 -1.56
C LEU A 115 -9.94 -3.11 -1.43
N CYS A 116 -9.49 -4.10 -0.64
CA CYS A 116 -10.29 -5.28 -0.33
C CYS A 116 -11.49 -5.00 0.60
N GLY A 117 -11.60 -3.79 1.16
CA GLY A 117 -12.67 -3.35 2.05
C GLY A 117 -12.36 -3.47 3.55
N TYR A 118 -11.11 -3.77 3.92
CA TYR A 118 -10.68 -3.74 5.32
C TYR A 118 -10.64 -2.30 5.84
N LYS A 119 -10.87 -2.14 7.14
CA LYS A 119 -10.82 -0.85 7.84
C LYS A 119 -9.83 -0.98 9.00
N ASP A 120 -9.43 0.16 9.56
CA ASP A 120 -8.45 0.24 10.64
C ASP A 120 -8.78 1.28 11.72
N LYS A 121 -9.94 1.95 11.60
CA LYS A 121 -10.34 3.03 12.53
C LYS A 121 -10.71 2.55 13.93
N THR A 122 -11.11 1.29 14.09
CA THR A 122 -11.42 0.70 15.40
C THR A 122 -10.32 -0.25 15.85
N LYS A 123 -10.15 -0.44 17.16
CA LYS A 123 -9.19 -1.41 17.70
C LYS A 123 -9.39 -2.83 17.15
N LYS A 124 -10.65 -3.22 16.93
CA LYS A 124 -10.99 -4.54 16.38
C LYS A 124 -10.56 -4.66 14.93
N ASP A 125 -10.92 -3.67 14.11
CA ASP A 125 -10.61 -3.70 12.67
C ASP A 125 -9.09 -3.59 12.45
N SER A 126 -8.42 -2.71 13.21
CA SER A 126 -6.96 -2.59 13.21
C SER A 126 -6.27 -3.90 13.58
N ALA A 127 -6.76 -4.63 14.58
CA ALA A 127 -6.18 -5.93 14.94
C ALA A 127 -6.32 -6.98 13.81
N ILE A 128 -7.46 -6.99 13.12
CA ILE A 128 -7.69 -7.87 11.95
C ILE A 128 -6.73 -7.49 10.82
N MET A 129 -6.65 -6.19 10.51
CA MET A 129 -5.80 -5.67 9.44
C MET A 129 -4.33 -5.98 9.70
N ARG A 130 -3.84 -5.74 10.92
CA ARG A 130 -2.46 -6.09 11.31
C ARG A 130 -2.18 -7.58 11.23
N GLY A 131 -3.14 -8.43 11.61
CA GLY A 131 -2.99 -9.89 11.45
C GLY A 131 -2.81 -10.31 9.99
N LYS A 132 -3.52 -9.64 9.06
CA LYS A 132 -3.38 -9.86 7.62
C LYS A 132 -2.07 -9.30 7.07
N GLU A 133 -1.67 -8.11 7.49
CA GLU A 133 -0.36 -7.55 7.14
C GLU A 133 0.78 -8.51 7.50
N GLU A 134 0.82 -9.03 8.72
CA GLU A 134 1.84 -10.01 9.13
C GLU A 134 1.79 -11.29 8.29
N THR A 135 0.58 -11.79 8.03
CA THR A 135 0.38 -13.00 7.22
C THR A 135 0.94 -12.82 5.81
N TYR A 136 0.61 -11.72 5.15
CA TYR A 136 1.05 -11.48 3.78
C TYR A 136 2.51 -11.06 3.69
N LEU A 137 3.02 -10.30 4.67
CA LEU A 137 4.43 -9.96 4.74
C LEU A 137 5.30 -11.22 4.87
N ALA A 138 4.87 -12.21 5.66
CA ALA A 138 5.56 -13.50 5.78
C ALA A 138 5.57 -14.34 4.49
N LEU A 139 4.64 -14.08 3.56
CA LEU A 139 4.58 -14.72 2.24
C LEU A 139 5.45 -14.00 1.20
N PHE A 140 6.06 -12.86 1.54
CA PHE A 140 6.93 -12.16 0.61
C PHE A 140 8.21 -12.96 0.33
N PRO A 141 8.59 -13.20 -0.94
CA PRO A 141 9.78 -13.97 -1.26
C PRO A 141 11.07 -13.19 -0.91
N HIS A 142 11.76 -13.63 0.14
CA HIS A 142 13.02 -13.02 0.62
C HIS A 142 14.29 -13.48 -0.12
N HIS A 143 14.18 -14.35 -1.13
CA HIS A 143 15.30 -14.95 -1.87
C HIS A 143 15.33 -14.48 -3.33
#